data_AF-A0A1R2BVV4-F1
#
_entry.id   AF-A0A1R2BVV4-F1
#
_cell.length_a   1.000
_cell.length_b   1.000
_cell.length_c   1.000
_cell.angle_alpha   90.00
_cell.angle_beta   90.00
_cell.angle_gamma   90.00
#
_symmetry.space_group_name_H-M   'P 1'
#
loop_
_entity.id
_entity.type
_entity.pdbx_description
1 polymer ?
#
loop_
_entity_poly.entity_id
_entity_poly.type
_entity_poly.pdbx_seq_one_letter_code
_entity_poly.pdbx_strand_id
1 'polypeptide(L)'
;MKDLELLSKLDSFTPEKVGTIINSLSKIYSLSNRNNFVANKSQYNAVLSTLPQNLIILVPKLESEPFFNIFSLVRKLKIIDSALLESFSKTFLSSHLENATLPNIVEFLSGYDFNQEKNTELWCSIEKKIDELVYRKEGSIPFPDLKTVIKCFADSNRGNRSFREKLLENLIGDLNSCSIEFSADIAIALEKIGIKNKAYIGPFFDHVVKHIGSGNNLQYHKLIPACIRLNAGNKNLLELENHAKNKLKEISLRNMNNYISVYKDFAKGMDDINEDRILFLEQLENVYEEVYNKNFELAESEDGIPIHIRALSLFLRVGVVKNHKFWTKVFKDIQIFSLCNQNKILWKLIRSIEASQWAKQNR
;
A
#
# COMPACT_ATOMS: atom_id res chain seq x y z
N MET A 1 10.15 16.31 -30.46
CA MET A 1 11.46 16.99 -30.33
C MET A 1 11.31 18.39 -29.74
N LYS A 2 10.54 19.31 -30.35
CA LYS A 2 10.35 20.69 -29.82
C LYS A 2 9.88 20.78 -28.35
N ASP A 3 8.96 19.91 -27.91
CA ASP A 3 8.47 19.91 -26.53
C ASP A 3 9.54 19.48 -25.49
N LEU A 4 10.50 18.62 -25.87
CA LEU A 4 11.58 18.16 -24.99
C LEU A 4 12.71 19.22 -24.87
N GLU A 5 13.04 19.88 -25.98
CA GLU A 5 14.01 20.98 -26.00
C GLU A 5 13.56 22.21 -25.19
N LEU A 6 12.25 22.41 -25.08
CA LEU A 6 11.69 23.46 -24.23
C LEU A 6 11.90 23.16 -22.74
N LEU A 7 11.62 21.92 -22.33
CA LEU A 7 11.72 21.48 -20.94
C LEU A 7 13.16 21.29 -20.46
N SER A 8 14.13 21.20 -21.37
CA SER A 8 15.56 21.14 -21.03
C SER A 8 16.20 22.51 -20.79
N LYS A 9 15.48 23.62 -21.00
CA LYS A 9 16.02 24.99 -20.87
C LYS A 9 15.42 25.68 -19.65
N LEU A 10 16.28 26.15 -18.75
CA LEU A 10 15.88 26.85 -17.52
C LEU A 10 15.02 28.10 -17.81
N ASP A 11 15.41 28.92 -18.79
CA ASP A 11 14.72 30.16 -19.16
C ASP A 11 13.30 29.96 -19.76
N SER A 12 12.90 28.70 -19.96
CA SER A 12 11.54 28.34 -20.35
C SER A 12 10.58 28.27 -19.16
N PHE A 13 11.09 28.14 -17.93
CA PHE A 13 10.28 27.93 -16.72
C PHE A 13 9.89 29.24 -16.06
N THR A 14 9.04 30.00 -16.76
CA THR A 14 8.47 31.26 -16.27
C THR A 14 6.95 31.18 -16.17
N PRO A 15 6.30 31.99 -15.31
CA PRO A 15 4.84 32.00 -15.19
C PRO A 15 4.12 32.23 -16.52
N GLU A 16 4.65 33.11 -17.39
CA GLU A 16 4.07 33.44 -18.69
C GLU A 16 4.04 32.26 -19.66
N LYS A 17 4.94 31.29 -19.47
CA LYS A 17 5.06 30.07 -20.31
C LYS A 17 4.39 28.86 -19.67
N VAL A 18 3.70 29.01 -18.54
CA VAL A 18 3.18 27.88 -17.76
C VAL A 18 2.21 26.99 -18.56
N GLY A 19 1.34 27.59 -19.38
CA GLY A 19 0.43 26.83 -20.24
C GLY A 19 1.19 25.95 -21.25
N THR A 20 2.30 26.43 -21.79
CA THR A 20 3.17 25.66 -22.68
C THR A 20 3.83 24.50 -21.91
N ILE A 21 4.31 24.75 -20.69
CA ILE A 21 4.92 23.72 -19.84
C ILE A 21 3.92 22.61 -19.53
N ILE A 22 2.71 22.97 -19.09
CA ILE A 22 1.61 22.03 -18.81
C ILE A 22 1.29 21.19 -20.05
N ASN A 23 1.17 21.83 -21.22
CA ASN A 23 0.91 21.13 -22.47
C ASN A 23 2.03 20.15 -22.85
N SER A 24 3.30 20.56 -22.70
CA SER A 24 4.45 19.70 -22.99
C SER A 24 4.52 18.52 -22.02
N LEU A 25 4.29 18.71 -20.71
CA LEU A 25 4.23 17.63 -19.72
C LEU A 25 3.07 16.65 -20.01
N SER A 26 1.89 17.17 -20.37
CA SER A 26 0.72 16.35 -20.71
C SER A 26 0.95 15.48 -21.95
N LYS A 27 1.61 16.03 -22.98
CA LYS A 27 2.03 15.27 -24.16
C LYS A 27 3.02 14.16 -23.79
N ILE A 28 4.00 14.46 -22.94
CA ILE A 28 4.96 13.46 -22.48
C ILE A 28 4.24 12.30 -21.79
N TYR A 29 3.33 12.61 -20.86
CA TYR A 29 2.56 11.60 -20.16
C TYR A 29 1.72 10.73 -21.11
N SER A 30 1.09 11.38 -22.10
CA SER A 30 0.30 10.68 -23.13
C SER A 30 1.17 9.75 -23.99
N LEU A 31 2.39 10.17 -24.33
CA LEU A 31 3.33 9.37 -25.11
C LEU A 31 3.90 8.19 -24.31
N SER A 32 4.21 8.40 -23.01
CA SER A 32 4.69 7.32 -22.14
C SER A 32 3.66 6.22 -21.90
N ASN A 33 2.37 6.56 -21.93
CA ASN A 33 1.29 5.57 -21.76
C ASN A 33 0.93 4.80 -23.02
N ARG A 34 1.18 5.36 -24.22
CA ARG A 34 0.70 4.77 -25.49
C ARG A 34 1.69 3.82 -26.16
N ASN A 35 2.97 3.90 -25.84
CA ASN A 35 4.00 3.05 -26.43
C ASN A 35 5.05 2.74 -25.37
N ASN A 36 5.56 1.51 -25.32
CA ASN A 36 6.85 1.20 -24.69
C ASN A 36 7.93 2.06 -25.37
N PHE A 37 8.09 3.32 -24.93
CA PHE A 37 8.74 4.38 -25.67
C PHE A 37 10.27 4.19 -25.62
N VAL A 38 10.79 3.32 -26.48
CA VAL A 38 12.21 2.92 -26.55
C VAL A 38 13.03 3.84 -27.49
N ALA A 39 12.39 4.66 -28.33
CA ALA A 39 13.09 5.31 -29.45
C ALA A 39 13.97 6.53 -29.11
N ASN A 40 13.88 7.13 -27.91
CA ASN A 40 14.68 8.34 -27.58
C ASN A 40 15.05 8.45 -26.09
N LYS A 41 15.52 7.34 -25.50
CA LYS A 41 15.77 7.20 -24.06
C LYS A 41 16.75 8.25 -23.49
N SER A 42 17.78 8.66 -24.24
CA SER A 42 18.82 9.59 -23.76
C SER A 42 18.31 11.01 -23.54
N GLN A 43 17.64 11.60 -24.53
CA GLN A 43 17.07 12.96 -24.42
C GLN A 43 15.93 13.01 -23.40
N TYR A 44 15.11 11.95 -23.36
CA TYR A 44 14.05 11.81 -22.37
C TYR A 44 14.62 11.76 -20.94
N ASN A 45 15.67 10.97 -20.72
CA ASN A 45 16.34 10.88 -19.42
C ASN A 45 17.00 12.22 -19.02
N ALA A 46 17.58 12.96 -19.97
CA ALA A 46 18.18 14.27 -19.73
C ALA A 46 17.13 15.34 -19.33
N VAL A 47 15.93 15.28 -19.92
CA VAL A 47 14.81 16.13 -19.49
C VAL A 47 14.34 15.72 -18.10
N LEU A 48 14.16 14.42 -17.83
CA LEU A 48 13.74 13.96 -16.50
C LEU A 48 14.74 14.29 -15.40
N SER A 49 16.05 14.35 -15.70
CA SER A 49 17.06 14.70 -14.69
C SER A 49 17.13 16.19 -14.37
N THR A 50 16.69 17.07 -15.28
CA THR A 50 16.76 18.54 -15.12
C THR A 50 15.43 19.18 -14.78
N LEU A 51 14.32 18.52 -15.16
CA LEU A 51 12.96 18.99 -14.94
C LEU A 51 12.64 19.31 -13.46
N PRO A 52 13.05 18.50 -12.46
CA PRO A 52 12.78 18.84 -11.06
C PRO A 52 13.40 20.18 -10.64
N GLN A 53 14.66 20.43 -11.00
CA GLN A 53 15.38 21.66 -10.66
C GLN A 53 14.71 22.88 -11.29
N ASN A 54 14.28 22.76 -12.54
CA ASN A 54 13.58 23.84 -13.24
C ASN A 54 12.20 24.11 -12.63
N LEU A 55 11.46 23.06 -12.25
CA LEU A 55 10.16 23.20 -11.60
C LEU A 55 10.27 23.81 -10.20
N ILE A 56 11.32 23.51 -9.42
CA ILE A 56 11.55 24.11 -8.10
C ILE A 56 11.53 25.65 -8.16
N ILE A 57 12.06 26.23 -9.24
CA ILE A 57 12.13 27.68 -9.45
C ILE A 57 10.77 28.27 -9.85
N LEU A 58 9.98 27.50 -10.61
CA LEU A 58 8.68 27.93 -11.11
C LEU A 58 7.58 27.82 -10.05
N VAL A 59 7.54 26.71 -9.31
CA VAL A 59 6.44 26.35 -8.40
C VAL A 59 6.02 27.48 -7.45
N PRO A 60 6.94 28.19 -6.75
CA PRO A 60 6.57 29.27 -5.83
C PRO A 60 5.89 30.48 -6.50
N LYS A 61 5.96 30.59 -7.83
CA LYS A 61 5.44 31.72 -8.62
C LYS A 61 4.11 31.38 -9.32
N LEU A 62 3.60 30.17 -9.13
CA LEU A 62 2.40 29.70 -9.81
C LEU A 62 1.14 30.24 -9.13
N GLU A 63 0.15 30.55 -9.96
CA GLU A 63 -1.23 30.72 -9.49
C GLU A 63 -1.85 29.35 -9.19
N SER A 64 -2.98 29.37 -8.47
CA SER A 64 -3.61 28.16 -7.92
C SER A 64 -3.88 27.07 -8.96
N GLU A 65 -4.53 27.38 -10.07
CA GLU A 65 -4.88 26.36 -11.08
C GLU A 65 -3.62 25.77 -11.77
N PRO A 66 -2.68 26.58 -12.29
CA PRO A 66 -1.42 26.06 -12.81
C PRO A 66 -0.59 25.25 -11.80
N PHE A 67 -0.63 25.62 -10.52
CA PHE A 67 0.04 24.88 -9.44
C PHE A 67 -0.47 23.44 -9.33
N PHE A 68 -1.79 23.23 -9.20
CA PHE A 68 -2.37 21.89 -9.09
C PHE A 68 -2.17 21.08 -10.39
N ASN A 69 -2.30 21.72 -11.56
CA ASN A 69 -2.07 21.08 -12.84
C ASN A 69 -0.62 20.56 -12.98
N ILE A 70 0.37 21.38 -12.64
CA ILE A 70 1.77 20.95 -12.66
C ILE A 70 2.01 19.84 -11.65
N PHE A 71 1.53 19.97 -10.42
CA PHE A 71 1.67 18.95 -9.38
C PHE A 71 1.09 17.59 -9.83
N SER A 72 -0.12 17.59 -10.37
CA SER A 72 -0.82 16.42 -10.93
C SER A 72 -0.01 15.74 -12.03
N LEU A 73 0.56 16.53 -12.95
CA LEU A 73 1.38 16.01 -14.06
C LEU A 73 2.72 15.44 -13.61
N VAL A 74 3.43 16.11 -12.70
CA VAL A 74 4.68 15.62 -12.09
C VAL A 74 4.46 14.24 -11.49
N ARG A 75 3.32 14.04 -10.81
CA ARG A 75 2.94 12.78 -10.20
C ARG A 75 2.55 11.70 -11.20
N LYS A 76 1.75 12.03 -12.21
CA LYS A 76 1.43 11.12 -13.32
C LYS A 76 2.69 10.63 -14.06
N LEU A 77 3.71 11.49 -14.14
CA LEU A 77 5.01 11.17 -14.72
C LEU A 77 5.96 10.42 -13.77
N LYS A 78 5.54 10.15 -12.53
CA LYS A 78 6.33 9.47 -11.49
C LYS A 78 7.69 10.12 -11.24
N ILE A 79 7.74 11.46 -11.31
CA ILE A 79 8.93 12.22 -10.96
C ILE A 79 9.03 12.23 -9.43
N ILE A 80 10.08 11.60 -8.90
CA ILE A 80 10.33 11.48 -7.47
C ILE A 80 11.58 12.30 -7.15
N ASP A 81 11.38 13.51 -6.62
CA ASP A 81 12.44 14.40 -6.18
C ASP A 81 12.01 15.09 -4.87
N SER A 82 12.81 14.93 -3.80
CA SER A 82 12.44 15.40 -2.46
C SER A 82 12.44 16.92 -2.35
N ALA A 83 13.34 17.62 -3.04
CA ALA A 83 13.41 19.08 -3.00
C ALA A 83 12.23 19.72 -3.75
N LEU A 84 11.80 19.11 -4.86
CA LEU A 84 10.61 19.51 -5.59
C LEU A 84 9.35 19.30 -4.76
N LEU A 85 9.21 18.14 -4.10
CA LEU A 85 8.08 17.88 -3.20
C LEU A 85 8.04 18.89 -2.04
N GLU A 86 9.18 19.20 -1.43
CA GLU A 86 9.27 20.22 -0.39
C GLU A 86 8.85 21.61 -0.89
N SER A 87 9.24 21.97 -2.12
CA SER A 87 8.82 23.22 -2.78
C SER A 87 7.31 23.29 -2.97
N PHE A 88 6.69 22.20 -3.43
CA PHE A 88 5.22 22.08 -3.52
C PHE A 88 4.56 22.21 -2.15
N SER A 89 5.05 21.48 -1.14
CA SER A 89 4.53 21.52 0.23
C SER A 89 4.54 22.93 0.82
N LYS A 90 5.68 23.64 0.70
CA LYS A 90 5.83 25.02 1.19
C LYS A 90 4.91 25.98 0.46
N THR A 91 4.88 25.90 -0.87
CA THR A 91 4.07 26.81 -1.70
C THR A 91 2.58 26.59 -1.48
N PHE A 92 2.14 25.33 -1.38
CA PHE A 92 0.75 25.02 -1.04
C PHE A 92 0.37 25.64 0.30
N LEU A 93 1.19 25.46 1.33
CA LEU A 93 0.94 26.00 2.67
C LEU A 93 0.90 27.54 2.68
N SER A 94 1.88 28.20 2.05
CA SER A 94 2.02 29.65 2.10
C SER A 94 1.07 30.42 1.19
N SER A 95 0.64 29.81 0.07
CA SER A 95 0.04 30.57 -1.03
C SER A 95 -1.30 30.01 -1.52
N HIS A 96 -1.61 28.74 -1.27
CA HIS A 96 -2.78 28.10 -1.88
C HIS A 96 -3.77 27.49 -0.88
N LEU A 97 -3.32 27.06 0.30
CA LEU A 97 -4.16 26.36 1.27
C LEU A 97 -5.33 27.22 1.77
N GLU A 98 -5.11 28.53 1.98
CA GLU A 98 -6.14 29.44 2.48
C GLU A 98 -7.38 29.46 1.58
N ASN A 99 -7.19 29.43 0.26
CA ASN A 99 -8.27 29.47 -0.73
C ASN A 99 -8.59 28.09 -1.33
N ALA A 100 -7.92 27.03 -0.89
CA ALA A 100 -8.13 25.69 -1.41
C ALA A 100 -9.53 25.19 -1.06
N THR A 101 -10.21 24.61 -2.07
CA THR A 101 -11.43 23.84 -1.90
C THR A 101 -11.09 22.41 -1.47
N LEU A 102 -12.08 21.64 -1.02
CA LEU A 102 -11.87 20.23 -0.67
C LEU A 102 -11.30 19.41 -1.85
N PRO A 103 -11.83 19.53 -3.10
CA PRO A 103 -11.22 18.87 -4.26
C PRO A 103 -9.74 19.21 -4.47
N ASN A 104 -9.35 20.48 -4.30
CA ASN A 104 -7.95 20.89 -4.42
C ASN A 104 -7.06 20.22 -3.36
N ILE A 105 -7.55 20.15 -2.12
CA ILE A 105 -6.86 19.46 -1.03
C ILE A 105 -6.73 17.96 -1.34
N VAL A 106 -7.79 17.33 -1.84
CA VAL A 106 -7.78 15.91 -2.19
C VAL A 106 -6.84 15.61 -3.35
N GLU A 107 -6.83 16.44 -4.39
CA GLU A 107 -5.87 16.33 -5.50
C GLU A 107 -4.43 16.46 -5.00
N PHE A 108 -4.16 17.46 -4.15
CA PHE A 108 -2.85 17.65 -3.54
C PHE A 108 -2.41 16.44 -2.72
N LEU A 109 -3.32 15.93 -1.87
CA LEU A 109 -3.10 14.76 -1.06
C LEU A 109 -2.83 13.51 -1.92
N SER A 110 -3.59 13.30 -3.00
CA SER A 110 -3.42 12.16 -3.91
C SER A 110 -2.03 12.09 -4.56
N GLY A 111 -1.31 13.23 -4.60
CA GLY A 111 0.01 13.34 -5.18
C GLY A 111 1.17 13.11 -4.23
N TYR A 112 1.00 12.52 -3.05
CA TYR A 112 2.14 12.08 -2.24
C TYR A 112 2.31 10.55 -2.31
N ASP A 113 3.56 10.09 -2.39
CA ASP A 113 3.93 8.76 -1.88
C ASP A 113 4.37 8.96 -0.42
N PHE A 114 3.44 8.70 0.49
CA PHE A 114 3.37 9.26 1.85
C PHE A 114 4.47 8.83 2.83
N ASN A 115 5.46 8.05 2.40
CA ASN A 115 6.66 7.78 3.22
C ASN A 115 7.71 8.92 3.14
N GLN A 116 7.47 9.97 2.36
CA GLN A 116 8.47 11.01 2.07
C GLN A 116 8.20 12.36 2.74
N GLU A 117 6.94 12.75 2.97
CA GLU A 117 6.61 14.08 3.51
C GLU A 117 6.39 14.07 5.03
N LYS A 118 7.38 14.59 5.75
CA LYS A 118 7.42 14.59 7.22
C LYS A 118 7.01 15.94 7.83
N ASN A 119 6.65 16.95 7.03
CA ASN A 119 6.29 18.27 7.50
C ASN A 119 5.00 18.24 8.35
N THR A 120 5.15 18.26 9.67
CA THR A 120 4.03 18.27 10.62
C THR A 120 3.09 19.46 10.39
N GLU A 121 3.63 20.65 10.10
CA GLU A 121 2.86 21.88 9.93
C GLU A 121 1.91 21.79 8.73
N LEU A 122 2.38 21.21 7.62
CA LEU A 122 1.55 20.94 6.44
C LEU A 122 0.33 20.10 6.82
N TRP A 123 0.55 18.96 7.48
CA TRP A 123 -0.51 18.03 7.84
C TRP A 123 -1.52 18.63 8.83
N CYS A 124 -1.04 19.36 9.85
CA CYS A 124 -1.91 20.06 10.80
C CYS A 124 -2.74 21.16 10.11
N SER A 125 -2.15 21.86 9.13
CA SER A 125 -2.85 22.92 8.41
C SER A 125 -3.91 22.37 7.45
N ILE A 126 -3.61 21.26 6.75
CA ILE A 126 -4.58 20.53 5.94
C ILE A 126 -5.74 20.02 6.79
N GLU A 127 -5.43 19.40 7.93
CA GLU A 127 -6.43 18.92 8.89
C GLU A 127 -7.37 20.05 9.33
N LYS A 128 -6.81 21.18 9.77
CA LYS A 128 -7.58 22.37 10.17
C LYS A 128 -8.46 22.89 9.03
N LYS A 129 -7.92 22.91 7.80
CA LYS A 129 -8.66 23.37 6.62
C LYS A 129 -9.83 22.45 6.27
N ILE A 130 -9.65 21.13 6.36
CA ILE A 130 -10.74 20.16 6.16
C ILE A 130 -11.80 20.34 7.26
N ASP A 131 -11.38 20.49 8.52
CA ASP A 131 -12.30 20.78 9.65
C ASP A 131 -13.14 22.03 9.38
N GLU A 132 -12.54 23.10 8.84
CA GLU A 132 -13.21 24.36 8.51
C GLU A 132 -14.19 24.25 7.34
N LEU A 133 -13.79 23.54 6.28
CA LEU A 133 -14.58 23.41 5.06
C LEU A 133 -15.76 22.43 5.23
N VAL A 134 -15.56 21.36 6.01
CA VAL A 134 -16.47 20.21 6.08
C VAL A 134 -17.12 20.13 7.45
N TYR A 135 -16.34 19.83 8.49
CA TYR A 135 -16.88 19.36 9.76
C TYR A 135 -17.49 20.46 10.64
N ARG A 136 -17.01 21.71 10.56
CA ARG A 136 -17.64 22.85 11.25
C ARG A 136 -19.06 23.14 10.77
N LYS A 137 -19.43 22.66 9.59
CA LYS A 137 -20.76 22.79 9.00
C LYS A 137 -21.56 21.48 9.06
N GLU A 138 -21.14 20.54 9.91
CA GLU A 138 -21.72 19.20 10.03
C GLU A 138 -21.75 18.42 8.69
N GLY A 139 -20.82 18.75 7.77
CA GLY A 139 -20.69 18.07 6.49
C GLY A 139 -19.92 16.75 6.59
N SER A 140 -19.88 16.02 5.48
CA SER A 140 -19.11 14.80 5.29
C SER A 140 -18.24 14.87 4.04
N ILE A 141 -17.18 14.07 4.00
CA ILE A 141 -16.35 13.86 2.80
C ILE A 141 -16.91 12.62 2.09
N PRO A 142 -17.37 12.72 0.83
CA PRO A 142 -17.90 11.58 0.10
C PRO A 142 -16.78 10.69 -0.45
N PHE A 143 -17.11 9.44 -0.81
CA PHE A 143 -16.26 8.65 -1.71
C PHE A 143 -16.24 9.25 -3.13
N PRO A 144 -15.12 9.17 -3.87
CA PRO A 144 -13.85 8.52 -3.53
C PRO A 144 -12.88 9.39 -2.71
N ASP A 145 -13.16 10.67 -2.50
CA ASP A 145 -12.27 11.63 -1.84
C ASP A 145 -11.90 11.20 -0.42
N LEU A 146 -12.87 10.66 0.31
CA LEU A 146 -12.68 10.14 1.66
C LEU A 146 -11.58 9.06 1.72
N LYS A 147 -11.53 8.16 0.73
CA LYS A 147 -10.49 7.13 0.65
C LYS A 147 -9.10 7.77 0.58
N THR A 148 -8.95 8.77 -0.27
CA THR A 148 -7.69 9.49 -0.42
C THR A 148 -7.30 10.10 0.92
N VAL A 149 -8.18 10.88 1.55
CA VAL A 149 -7.89 11.53 2.84
C VAL A 149 -7.50 10.51 3.91
N ILE A 150 -8.28 9.45 4.12
CA ILE A 150 -7.99 8.39 5.10
C ILE A 150 -6.60 7.80 4.85
N LYS A 151 -6.31 7.41 3.60
CA LYS A 151 -5.03 6.79 3.24
C LYS A 151 -3.85 7.74 3.48
N CYS A 152 -3.97 9.01 3.12
CA CYS A 152 -2.90 10.00 3.26
C CYS A 152 -2.54 10.21 4.74
N PHE A 153 -3.55 10.38 5.59
CA PHE A 153 -3.35 10.58 7.03
C PHE A 153 -2.88 9.31 7.74
N ALA A 154 -3.33 8.13 7.28
CA ALA A 154 -2.83 6.85 7.76
C ALA A 154 -1.35 6.64 7.43
N ASP A 155 -0.96 6.86 6.18
CA ASP A 155 0.40 6.60 5.71
C ASP A 155 1.41 7.61 6.28
N SER A 156 1.02 8.88 6.45
CA SER A 156 1.85 9.90 7.09
C SER A 156 1.91 9.76 8.62
N ASN A 157 1.04 8.92 9.20
CA ASN A 157 0.79 8.82 10.64
C ASN A 157 0.51 10.20 11.29
N ARG A 158 -0.32 11.02 10.64
CA ARG A 158 -0.73 12.35 11.11
C ARG A 158 -2.23 12.40 11.40
N GLY A 159 -2.75 13.58 11.70
CA GLY A 159 -4.14 13.75 12.11
C GLY A 159 -4.30 13.54 13.62
N ASN A 160 -4.95 14.48 14.30
CA ASN A 160 -5.28 14.28 15.70
C ASN A 160 -6.37 13.19 15.87
N ARG A 161 -6.58 12.74 17.12
CA ARG A 161 -7.55 11.68 17.42
C ARG A 161 -8.98 12.03 16.99
N SER A 162 -9.44 13.25 17.29
CA SER A 162 -10.79 13.71 16.94
C SER A 162 -11.00 13.77 15.42
N PHE A 163 -10.01 14.23 14.67
CA PHE A 163 -10.08 14.25 13.21
C PHE A 163 -10.13 12.83 12.62
N ARG A 164 -9.32 11.91 13.16
CA ARG A 164 -9.37 10.50 12.78
C ARG A 164 -10.74 9.88 13.07
N GLU A 165 -11.34 10.16 14.23
CA GLU A 165 -12.69 9.70 14.58
C GLU A 165 -13.74 10.21 13.58
N LYS A 166 -13.72 11.50 13.22
CA LYS A 166 -14.61 12.06 12.17
C LYS A 166 -14.45 11.39 10.81
N LEU A 167 -13.22 11.07 10.39
CA LEU A 167 -12.97 10.34 9.14
C LEU A 167 -13.59 8.93 9.17
N LEU A 168 -13.56 8.26 10.32
CA LEU A 168 -14.21 6.96 10.48
C LEU A 168 -15.73 7.08 10.47
N GLU A 169 -16.29 8.12 11.08
CA GLU A 169 -17.73 8.39 11.03
C GLU A 169 -18.21 8.60 9.60
N ASN A 170 -17.47 9.38 8.80
CA ASN A 170 -17.73 9.50 7.36
C ASN A 170 -17.63 8.15 6.64
N LEU A 171 -16.62 7.33 6.98
CA LEU A 171 -16.43 6.01 6.38
C LEU A 171 -17.65 5.11 6.63
N ILE A 172 -18.14 5.08 7.87
CA ILE A 172 -19.30 4.28 8.24
C ILE A 172 -20.59 4.85 7.62
N GLY A 173 -20.73 6.17 7.59
CA GLY A 173 -21.88 6.87 7.00
C GLY A 173 -22.00 6.67 5.48
N ASP A 174 -20.90 6.43 4.77
CA ASP A 174 -20.85 6.30 3.31
C ASP A 174 -20.35 4.91 2.83
N LEU A 175 -20.53 3.85 3.65
CA LEU A 175 -20.09 2.48 3.29
C LEU A 175 -20.67 2.01 1.96
N ASN A 176 -21.91 2.36 1.65
CA ASN A 176 -22.57 1.94 0.40
C ASN A 176 -21.84 2.44 -0.86
N SER A 177 -21.10 3.54 -0.75
CA SER A 177 -20.29 4.11 -1.84
C SER A 177 -18.86 3.54 -1.87
N CYS A 178 -18.47 2.76 -0.85
CA CYS A 178 -17.17 2.10 -0.77
C CYS A 178 -17.16 0.80 -1.58
N SER A 179 -16.57 0.87 -2.77
CA SER A 179 -16.35 -0.32 -3.62
C SER A 179 -15.39 -1.30 -2.94
N ILE A 180 -15.49 -2.60 -3.27
CA ILE A 180 -14.61 -3.63 -2.71
C ILE A 180 -13.13 -3.36 -3.02
N GLU A 181 -12.85 -2.77 -4.19
CA GLU A 181 -11.49 -2.35 -4.56
C GLU A 181 -10.95 -1.32 -3.55
N PHE A 182 -11.79 -0.39 -3.12
CA PHE A 182 -11.43 0.62 -2.13
C PHE A 182 -11.32 0.04 -0.72
N SER A 183 -12.17 -0.93 -0.38
CA SER A 183 -12.15 -1.58 0.92
C SER A 183 -10.80 -2.18 1.28
N ALA A 184 -10.06 -2.77 0.33
CA ALA A 184 -8.74 -3.31 0.62
C ALA A 184 -7.73 -2.22 1.03
N ASP A 185 -7.74 -1.08 0.35
CA ASP A 185 -6.88 0.06 0.67
C ASP A 185 -7.29 0.72 1.99
N ILE A 186 -8.60 0.84 2.25
CA ILE A 186 -9.13 1.33 3.52
C ILE A 186 -8.73 0.41 4.67
N ALA A 187 -8.85 -0.91 4.51
CA ALA A 187 -8.49 -1.86 5.56
C ALA A 187 -7.00 -1.72 5.97
N ILE A 188 -6.11 -1.54 5.00
CA ILE A 188 -4.68 -1.24 5.25
C ILE A 188 -4.52 0.12 5.95
N ALA A 189 -5.25 1.15 5.52
CA ALA A 189 -5.20 2.45 6.17
C ALA A 189 -5.66 2.38 7.64
N LEU A 190 -6.74 1.65 7.93
CA LEU A 190 -7.24 1.42 9.28
C LEU A 190 -6.19 0.70 10.15
N GLU A 191 -5.50 -0.31 9.62
CA GLU A 191 -4.38 -0.97 10.31
C GLU A 191 -3.30 0.04 10.73
N LYS A 192 -2.91 0.92 9.81
CA LYS A 192 -1.86 1.92 10.04
C LYS A 192 -2.26 2.97 11.06
N ILE A 193 -3.52 3.40 11.05
CA ILE A 193 -4.03 4.36 12.04
C ILE A 193 -4.07 3.70 13.44
N GLY A 194 -4.16 2.37 13.51
CA GLY A 194 -4.16 1.61 14.76
C GLY A 194 -5.48 1.66 15.51
N ILE A 195 -6.59 1.94 14.82
CA ILE A 195 -7.91 1.99 15.43
C ILE A 195 -8.41 0.56 15.66
N LYS A 196 -8.74 0.24 16.92
CA LYS A 196 -9.35 -1.04 17.32
C LYS A 196 -10.76 -0.87 17.85
N ASN A 197 -11.37 0.30 17.67
CA ASN A 197 -12.74 0.53 18.11
C ASN A 197 -13.71 -0.30 17.26
N LYS A 198 -14.35 -1.27 17.89
CA LYS A 198 -15.28 -2.20 17.25
C LYS A 198 -16.48 -1.51 16.60
N ALA A 199 -16.85 -0.31 17.04
CA ALA A 199 -17.95 0.47 16.45
C ALA A 199 -17.69 0.86 14.99
N TYR A 200 -16.43 0.99 14.57
CA TYR A 200 -16.08 1.28 13.17
C TYR A 200 -15.62 0.01 12.43
N ILE A 201 -14.80 -0.81 13.09
CA ILE A 201 -14.21 -2.01 12.45
C ILE A 201 -15.28 -3.06 12.11
N GLY A 202 -16.23 -3.33 13.02
CA GLY A 202 -17.29 -4.31 12.81
C GLY A 202 -18.14 -3.99 11.57
N PRO A 203 -18.82 -2.83 11.53
CA PRO A 203 -19.67 -2.48 10.38
C PRO A 203 -18.91 -2.38 9.06
N PHE A 204 -17.64 -1.91 9.09
CA PHE A 204 -16.79 -1.89 7.90
C PHE A 204 -16.56 -3.31 7.35
N PHE A 205 -16.15 -4.27 8.19
CA PHE A 205 -15.92 -5.64 7.73
C PHE A 205 -17.21 -6.40 7.40
N ASP A 206 -18.33 -6.10 8.08
CA ASP A 206 -19.64 -6.61 7.71
C ASP A 206 -20.02 -6.17 6.28
N HIS A 207 -19.77 -4.89 5.95
CA HIS A 207 -19.96 -4.38 4.58
C HIS A 207 -19.05 -5.07 3.57
N VAL A 208 -17.76 -5.25 3.90
CA VAL A 208 -16.81 -5.95 3.04
C VAL A 208 -17.30 -7.36 2.72
N VAL A 209 -17.62 -8.15 3.74
CA VAL A 209 -18.05 -9.55 3.59
C VAL A 209 -19.34 -9.64 2.77
N LYS A 210 -20.31 -8.74 3.00
CA LYS A 210 -21.57 -8.72 2.26
C LYS A 210 -21.38 -8.55 0.74
N HIS A 211 -20.34 -7.84 0.33
CA HIS A 211 -20.15 -7.48 -1.09
C HIS A 211 -19.01 -8.27 -1.75
N ILE A 212 -18.10 -8.89 -1.00
CA ILE A 212 -16.92 -9.57 -1.59
C ILE A 212 -17.28 -10.75 -2.51
N GLY A 213 -18.41 -11.42 -2.27
CA GLY A 213 -18.87 -12.59 -3.01
C GLY A 213 -19.30 -12.33 -4.47
N SER A 214 -19.48 -11.09 -4.91
CA SER A 214 -20.00 -10.76 -6.24
C SER A 214 -18.92 -10.44 -7.29
N GLY A 215 -17.62 -10.58 -6.99
CA GLY A 215 -16.55 -10.18 -7.91
C GLY A 215 -15.33 -11.11 -7.92
N ASN A 216 -14.59 -11.08 -9.04
CA ASN A 216 -13.29 -11.76 -9.20
C ASN A 216 -12.16 -11.02 -8.44
N ASN A 217 -12.39 -10.70 -7.17
CA ASN A 217 -11.57 -9.77 -6.42
C ASN A 217 -10.44 -10.48 -5.66
N LEU A 218 -9.23 -10.44 -6.21
CA LEU A 218 -8.01 -11.02 -5.64
C LEU A 218 -7.52 -10.39 -4.33
N GLN A 219 -8.25 -9.45 -3.74
CA GLN A 219 -7.77 -8.65 -2.61
C GLN A 219 -7.88 -9.34 -1.23
N TYR A 220 -8.31 -10.61 -1.17
CA TYR A 220 -8.37 -11.39 0.09
C TYR A 220 -7.04 -11.41 0.85
N HIS A 221 -5.93 -11.44 0.12
CA HIS A 221 -4.58 -11.42 0.69
C HIS A 221 -4.25 -10.11 1.45
N LYS A 222 -5.03 -9.04 1.27
CA LYS A 222 -4.95 -7.80 2.06
C LYS A 222 -6.02 -7.75 3.15
N LEU A 223 -7.25 -8.13 2.81
CA LEU A 223 -8.41 -7.99 3.69
C LEU A 223 -8.35 -8.91 4.92
N ILE A 224 -7.84 -10.13 4.79
CA ILE A 224 -7.78 -11.10 5.89
C ILE A 224 -6.68 -10.73 6.91
N PRO A 225 -5.46 -10.37 6.48
CA PRO A 225 -4.49 -9.73 7.38
C PRO A 225 -5.06 -8.54 8.15
N ALA A 226 -5.79 -7.66 7.47
CA ALA A 226 -6.43 -6.53 8.12
C ALA A 226 -7.52 -6.94 9.11
N CYS A 227 -8.37 -7.90 8.74
CA CYS A 227 -9.42 -8.46 9.59
C CYS A 227 -8.85 -9.01 10.90
N ILE A 228 -7.73 -9.75 10.81
CA ILE A 228 -7.02 -10.33 11.95
C ILE A 228 -6.42 -9.23 12.83
N ARG A 229 -5.65 -8.31 12.25
CA ARG A 229 -4.90 -7.28 13.00
C ARG A 229 -5.81 -6.23 13.66
N LEU A 230 -6.92 -5.93 13.00
CA LEU A 230 -7.94 -5.01 13.52
C LEU A 230 -8.92 -5.70 14.47
N ASN A 231 -8.82 -7.02 14.65
CA ASN A 231 -9.72 -7.82 15.48
C ASN A 231 -11.20 -7.62 15.11
N ALA A 232 -11.51 -7.76 13.81
CA ALA A 232 -12.85 -7.52 13.27
C ALA A 232 -13.89 -8.64 13.58
N GLY A 233 -13.49 -9.66 14.34
CA GLY A 233 -14.35 -10.75 14.79
C GLY A 233 -14.26 -12.03 13.95
N ASN A 234 -14.43 -13.17 14.61
CA ASN A 234 -14.28 -14.50 14.00
C ASN A 234 -15.28 -14.76 12.86
N LYS A 235 -16.51 -14.24 12.96
CA LYS A 235 -17.54 -14.35 11.91
C LYS A 235 -17.04 -13.78 10.59
N ASN A 236 -16.59 -12.52 10.59
CA ASN A 236 -16.14 -11.84 9.38
C ASN A 236 -14.90 -12.50 8.79
N LEU A 237 -13.99 -12.93 9.66
CA LEU A 237 -12.80 -13.62 9.25
C LEU A 237 -13.11 -14.97 8.58
N LEU A 238 -14.02 -15.78 9.14
CA LEU A 238 -14.43 -17.07 8.58
C LEU A 238 -15.06 -16.92 7.19
N GLU A 239 -15.93 -15.92 7.01
CA GLU A 239 -16.54 -15.62 5.71
C GLU A 239 -15.49 -15.24 4.66
N LEU A 240 -14.54 -14.37 5.03
CA LEU A 240 -13.44 -14.00 4.14
C LEU A 240 -12.59 -15.21 3.74
N GLU A 241 -12.29 -16.12 4.66
CA GLU A 241 -11.56 -17.36 4.37
C GLU A 241 -12.35 -18.27 3.43
N ASN A 242 -13.66 -18.45 3.67
CA ASN A 242 -14.52 -19.26 2.82
C ASN A 242 -14.53 -18.75 1.37
N HIS A 243 -14.59 -17.44 1.18
CA HIS A 243 -14.46 -16.84 -0.14
C HIS A 243 -13.06 -17.02 -0.74
N ALA A 244 -12.00 -16.93 0.08
CA ALA A 244 -10.62 -17.06 -0.38
C ALA A 244 -10.24 -18.49 -0.82
N LYS A 245 -10.86 -19.54 -0.24
CA LYS A 245 -10.54 -20.97 -0.51
C LYS A 245 -10.45 -21.29 -2.01
N ASN A 246 -11.40 -20.80 -2.80
CA ASN A 246 -11.48 -21.08 -4.24
C ASN A 246 -10.49 -20.26 -5.08
N LYS A 247 -9.78 -19.31 -4.46
CA LYS A 247 -8.91 -18.34 -5.13
C LYS A 247 -7.46 -18.39 -4.65
N LEU A 248 -7.12 -19.29 -3.73
CA LEU A 248 -5.77 -19.41 -3.18
C LEU A 248 -4.70 -19.64 -4.26
N LYS A 249 -5.02 -20.39 -5.33
CA LYS A 249 -4.08 -20.69 -6.43
C LYS A 249 -3.69 -19.45 -7.25
N GLU A 250 -4.45 -18.37 -7.16
CA GLU A 250 -4.20 -17.11 -7.86
C GLU A 250 -3.32 -16.14 -7.02
N ILE A 251 -3.02 -16.49 -5.76
CA ILE A 251 -2.20 -15.68 -4.85
C ILE A 251 -0.71 -16.00 -5.08
N SER A 252 0.14 -14.97 -5.14
CA SER A 252 1.59 -15.17 -5.23
C SER A 252 2.16 -15.73 -3.93
N LEU A 253 3.27 -16.48 -4.00
CA LEU A 253 3.97 -17.01 -2.81
C LEU A 253 4.30 -15.92 -1.78
N ARG A 254 4.62 -14.70 -2.24
CA ARG A 254 4.89 -13.54 -1.37
C ARG A 254 3.67 -13.14 -0.58
N ASN A 255 2.53 -13.05 -1.25
CA ASN A 255 1.27 -12.71 -0.60
C ASN A 255 0.81 -13.85 0.31
N MET A 256 1.03 -15.12 -0.04
CA MET A 256 0.77 -16.25 0.85
C MET A 256 1.60 -16.19 2.14
N ASN A 257 2.90 -15.84 2.07
CA ASN A 257 3.71 -15.66 3.28
C ASN A 257 3.19 -14.55 4.19
N ASN A 258 2.82 -13.39 3.62
CA ASN A 258 2.22 -12.30 4.39
C ASN A 258 0.93 -12.76 5.07
N TYR A 259 0.14 -13.55 4.35
CA TYR A 259 -1.10 -14.13 4.81
C TYR A 259 -0.92 -15.14 5.95
N ILE A 260 0.07 -16.03 5.90
CA ILE A 260 0.38 -16.96 7.02
C ILE A 260 0.94 -16.20 8.21
N SER A 261 1.72 -15.13 7.96
CA SER A 261 2.43 -14.40 9.02
C SER A 261 1.51 -13.77 10.05
N VAL A 262 0.30 -13.38 9.66
CA VAL A 262 -0.69 -12.79 10.57
C VAL A 262 -1.36 -13.82 11.47
N TYR A 263 -1.42 -15.10 11.05
CA TYR A 263 -1.95 -16.17 11.90
C TYR A 263 -1.00 -16.54 13.04
N LYS A 264 0.30 -16.29 12.90
CA LYS A 264 1.26 -16.45 14.00
C LYS A 264 0.89 -15.55 15.19
N ASP A 265 0.52 -14.31 14.91
CA ASP A 265 0.17 -13.34 15.95
C ASP A 265 -1.22 -13.63 16.53
N PHE A 266 -2.11 -14.22 15.72
CA PHE A 266 -3.42 -14.73 16.15
C PHE A 266 -3.31 -15.93 17.11
N ALA A 267 -2.37 -16.86 16.86
CA ALA A 267 -2.16 -18.06 17.67
C ALA A 267 -1.68 -17.82 19.12
N LYS A 268 -1.26 -16.60 19.46
CA LYS A 268 -0.83 -16.23 20.82
C LYS A 268 -1.92 -15.55 21.65
N GLY A 269 -3.01 -15.10 21.03
CA GLY A 269 -3.95 -14.15 21.63
C GLY A 269 -5.39 -14.63 21.77
N MET A 270 -5.74 -15.81 21.27
CA MET A 270 -7.10 -16.36 21.39
C MET A 270 -7.06 -17.87 21.63
N ASP A 271 -7.92 -18.33 22.53
CA ASP A 271 -8.24 -19.74 22.79
C ASP A 271 -9.00 -20.43 21.62
N ASP A 272 -9.09 -19.79 20.44
CA ASP A 272 -10.04 -20.08 19.35
C ASP A 272 -9.40 -20.47 17.99
N ILE A 273 -8.20 -21.06 17.94
CA ILE A 273 -7.83 -21.84 16.75
C ILE A 273 -8.68 -23.11 16.78
N ASN A 274 -9.86 -23.04 16.14
CA ASN A 274 -10.73 -24.19 15.96
C ASN A 274 -10.28 -25.06 14.79
N GLU A 275 -10.83 -26.27 14.68
CA GLU A 275 -10.48 -27.24 13.65
C GLU A 275 -10.65 -26.68 12.23
N ASP A 276 -11.68 -25.86 11.99
CA ASP A 276 -11.92 -25.21 10.69
C ASP A 276 -10.74 -24.33 10.26
N ARG A 277 -10.12 -23.64 11.22
CA ARG A 277 -8.96 -22.78 10.96
C ARG A 277 -7.73 -23.58 10.59
N ILE A 278 -7.51 -24.69 11.29
CA ILE A 278 -6.41 -25.62 10.99
C ILE A 278 -6.60 -26.18 9.58
N LEU A 279 -7.82 -26.63 9.25
CA LEU A 279 -8.14 -27.14 7.90
C LEU A 279 -7.90 -26.09 6.81
N PHE A 280 -8.23 -24.82 7.06
CA PHE A 280 -7.94 -23.74 6.12
C PHE A 280 -6.44 -23.52 5.91
N LEU A 281 -5.65 -23.53 6.99
CA LEU A 281 -4.18 -23.41 6.90
C LEU A 281 -3.53 -24.62 6.22
N GLU A 282 -4.07 -25.83 6.40
CA GLU A 282 -3.64 -27.04 5.69
C GLU A 282 -3.94 -26.96 4.19
N GLN A 283 -5.11 -26.45 3.81
CA GLN A 283 -5.43 -26.17 2.41
C GLN A 283 -4.46 -25.16 1.80
N LEU A 284 -4.10 -24.11 2.55
CA LEU A 284 -3.12 -23.12 2.14
C LEU A 284 -1.72 -23.74 1.96
N GLU A 285 -1.30 -24.63 2.85
CA GLU A 285 -0.04 -25.40 2.76
C GLU A 285 0.01 -26.23 1.46
N ASN A 286 -1.06 -26.94 1.13
CA ASN A 286 -1.14 -27.74 -0.10
C ASN A 286 -1.08 -26.88 -1.36
N VAL A 287 -1.82 -25.77 -1.38
CA VAL A 287 -1.79 -24.83 -2.51
C VAL A 287 -0.42 -24.14 -2.64
N TYR A 288 0.27 -23.87 -1.52
CA TYR A 288 1.62 -23.32 -1.53
C TYR A 288 2.59 -24.23 -2.29
N GLU A 289 2.57 -25.54 -2.04
CA GLU A 289 3.38 -26.52 -2.80
C GLU A 289 3.07 -26.46 -4.30
N GLU A 290 1.79 -26.45 -4.68
CA GLU A 290 1.39 -26.41 -6.09
C GLU A 290 1.93 -25.16 -6.80
N VAL A 291 1.80 -23.98 -6.17
CA VAL A 291 2.27 -22.71 -6.75
C VAL A 291 3.80 -22.67 -6.78
N TYR A 292 4.47 -23.20 -5.75
CA TYR A 292 5.92 -23.31 -5.70
C TYR A 292 6.48 -24.17 -6.84
N ASN A 293 5.87 -25.33 -7.08
CA ASN A 293 6.30 -26.25 -8.15
C ASN A 293 6.05 -25.69 -9.56
N LYS A 294 5.04 -24.82 -9.73
CA LYS A 294 4.75 -24.18 -11.03
C LYS A 294 5.68 -23.00 -11.37
N ASN A 295 6.14 -22.25 -10.37
CA ASN A 295 6.87 -21.00 -10.55
C ASN A 295 8.31 -21.12 -10.02
N PHE A 296 9.11 -22.04 -10.57
CA PHE A 296 10.48 -22.35 -10.13
C PHE A 296 11.49 -21.23 -10.49
N GLU A 297 11.19 -19.99 -10.11
CA GLU A 297 12.19 -18.95 -9.92
C GLU A 297 12.20 -18.64 -8.42
N LEU A 298 13.37 -18.75 -7.79
CA LEU A 298 13.59 -18.47 -6.38
C LEU A 298 13.29 -17.00 -6.10
N ALA A 299 12.02 -16.67 -5.89
CA ALA A 299 11.62 -15.33 -5.49
C ALA A 299 12.23 -15.05 -4.11
N GLU A 300 13.08 -14.04 -4.02
CA GLU A 300 13.59 -13.52 -2.76
C GLU A 300 12.52 -12.61 -2.12
N SER A 301 12.42 -12.62 -0.78
CA SER A 301 11.71 -11.56 -0.06
C SER A 301 12.54 -10.28 0.00
N GLU A 302 11.91 -9.17 0.42
CA GLU A 302 12.53 -7.83 0.45
C GLU A 302 13.81 -7.73 1.30
N ASP A 303 14.06 -8.71 2.17
CA ASP A 303 15.24 -8.84 3.04
C ASP A 303 16.21 -9.95 2.61
N GLY A 304 16.09 -10.45 1.36
CA GLY A 304 16.99 -11.45 0.79
C GLY A 304 16.85 -12.86 1.37
N ILE A 305 15.72 -13.15 2.03
CA ILE A 305 15.40 -14.50 2.51
C ILE A 305 14.63 -15.26 1.41
N PRO A 306 15.04 -16.47 1.03
CA PRO A 306 14.26 -17.28 0.10
C PRO A 306 12.85 -17.54 0.66
N ILE A 307 11.85 -17.30 -0.17
CA ILE A 307 10.45 -17.22 0.25
C ILE A 307 9.93 -18.50 0.91
N HIS A 308 10.41 -19.67 0.47
CA HIS A 308 10.04 -20.98 1.02
C HIS A 308 10.64 -21.26 2.40
N ILE A 309 11.82 -20.70 2.72
CA ILE A 309 12.42 -20.80 4.06
C ILE A 309 11.57 -20.01 5.05
N ARG A 310 11.13 -18.82 4.65
CA ARG A 310 10.20 -18.02 5.42
C ARG A 310 8.86 -18.73 5.59
N ALA A 311 8.32 -19.33 4.53
CA ALA A 311 7.08 -20.09 4.58
C ALA A 311 7.16 -21.22 5.62
N LEU A 312 8.20 -22.07 5.56
CA LEU A 312 8.40 -23.16 6.52
C LEU A 312 8.43 -22.64 7.97
N SER A 313 9.18 -21.56 8.22
CA SER A 313 9.22 -20.97 9.56
C SER A 313 7.85 -20.47 10.04
N LEU A 314 7.04 -19.90 9.15
CA LEU A 314 5.71 -19.43 9.48
C LEU A 314 4.75 -20.59 9.75
N PHE A 315 4.73 -21.60 8.89
CA PHE A 315 3.94 -22.83 9.03
C PHE A 315 4.28 -23.59 10.33
N LEU A 316 5.56 -23.71 10.68
CA LEU A 316 6.01 -24.26 11.97
C LEU A 316 5.48 -23.48 13.17
N ARG A 317 5.40 -22.14 13.06
CA ARG A 317 4.96 -21.28 14.15
C ARG A 317 3.44 -21.29 14.35
N VAL A 318 2.67 -21.47 13.28
CA VAL A 318 1.22 -21.63 13.38
C VAL A 318 0.82 -23.08 13.71
N GLY A 319 1.77 -24.01 13.74
CA GLY A 319 1.53 -25.41 14.10
C GLY A 319 1.00 -26.27 12.95
N VAL A 320 1.12 -25.81 11.70
CA VAL A 320 0.58 -26.50 10.52
C VAL A 320 1.72 -26.84 9.57
N VAL A 321 2.24 -28.07 9.70
CA VAL A 321 3.28 -28.64 8.82
C VAL A 321 2.92 -30.10 8.54
N LYS A 322 1.87 -30.31 7.74
CA LYS A 322 1.34 -31.64 7.43
C LYS A 322 1.97 -32.26 6.19
N ASN A 323 2.43 -31.43 5.25
CA ASN A 323 3.07 -31.89 4.03
C ASN A 323 4.56 -32.18 4.26
N HIS A 324 4.84 -33.22 5.04
CA HIS A 324 6.20 -33.60 5.43
C HIS A 324 7.12 -33.80 4.23
N LYS A 325 6.62 -34.37 3.13
CA LYS A 325 7.42 -34.62 1.93
C LYS A 325 7.93 -33.32 1.30
N PHE A 326 7.04 -32.35 1.11
CA PHE A 326 7.40 -31.04 0.57
C PHE A 326 8.37 -30.29 1.48
N TRP A 327 8.05 -30.20 2.77
CA TRP A 327 8.87 -29.44 3.71
C TRP A 327 10.21 -30.07 4.01
N THR A 328 10.33 -31.40 3.98
CA THR A 328 11.63 -32.08 4.11
C THR A 328 12.53 -31.78 2.91
N LYS A 329 11.97 -31.67 1.69
CA LYS A 329 12.73 -31.23 0.51
C LYS A 329 13.27 -29.81 0.72
N VAL A 330 12.39 -28.88 1.10
CA VAL A 330 12.76 -27.50 1.46
C VAL A 330 13.81 -27.46 2.59
N PHE A 331 13.68 -28.32 3.60
CA PHE A 331 14.60 -28.36 4.73
C PHE A 331 16.01 -28.83 4.34
N LYS A 332 16.12 -29.77 3.40
CA LYS A 332 17.43 -30.16 2.84
C LYS A 332 18.08 -29.01 2.08
N ASP A 333 17.30 -28.25 1.30
CA ASP A 333 17.78 -27.05 0.62
C ASP A 333 18.30 -26.01 1.64
N ILE A 334 17.56 -25.81 2.74
CA ILE A 334 17.94 -24.96 3.87
C ILE A 334 19.28 -25.39 4.50
N GLN A 335 19.49 -26.69 4.71
CA GLN A 335 20.73 -27.20 5.30
C GLN A 335 21.93 -26.88 4.40
N ILE A 336 21.78 -26.97 3.09
CA ILE A 336 22.82 -26.57 2.13
C ILE A 336 23.09 -25.07 2.22
N PHE A 337 22.04 -24.23 2.26
CA PHE A 337 22.20 -22.79 2.48
C PHE A 337 22.90 -22.45 3.80
N SER A 338 22.64 -23.22 4.87
CA SER A 338 23.22 -22.98 6.19
C SER A 338 24.76 -23.11 6.23
N LEU A 339 25.33 -23.90 5.33
CA LEU A 339 26.78 -24.16 5.24
C LEU A 339 27.54 -23.02 4.54
N CYS A 340 26.89 -22.34 3.59
CA CYS A 340 27.55 -21.41 2.69
C CYS A 340 27.15 -19.94 2.91
N ASN A 341 26.16 -19.67 3.78
CA ASN A 341 25.55 -18.35 3.90
C ASN A 341 26.11 -17.51 5.05
N GLN A 342 26.44 -16.25 4.75
CA GLN A 342 26.95 -15.26 5.71
C GLN A 342 25.87 -14.31 6.24
N ASN A 343 24.63 -14.39 5.75
CA ASN A 343 23.52 -13.54 6.19
C ASN A 343 23.07 -13.92 7.62
N LYS A 344 23.34 -13.03 8.58
CA LYS A 344 23.01 -13.21 10.01
C LYS A 344 21.50 -13.40 10.27
N ILE A 345 20.63 -12.77 9.50
CA ILE A 345 19.17 -12.85 9.67
C ILE A 345 18.69 -14.23 9.22
N LEU A 346 19.11 -14.66 8.03
CA LEU A 346 18.78 -15.97 7.50
C LEU A 346 19.36 -17.09 8.38
N TRP A 347 20.59 -16.94 8.87
CA TRP A 347 21.18 -17.91 9.81
C TRP A 347 20.36 -18.08 11.10
N LYS A 348 19.89 -16.97 11.72
CA LYS A 348 19.01 -17.03 12.89
C LYS A 348 17.69 -17.75 12.58
N LEU A 349 17.11 -17.50 11.41
CA LEU A 349 15.87 -18.15 10.97
C LEU A 349 16.07 -19.66 10.81
N ILE A 350 17.15 -20.08 10.14
CA ILE A 350 17.49 -21.49 9.93
C ILE A 350 17.69 -22.20 11.27
N ARG A 351 18.47 -21.62 12.20
CA ARG A 351 18.66 -22.21 13.54
C ARG A 351 17.35 -22.36 14.31
N SER A 352 16.42 -21.42 14.16
CA SER A 352 15.07 -21.54 14.75
C SER A 352 14.27 -22.69 14.15
N ILE A 353 14.41 -22.95 12.85
CA ILE A 353 13.75 -24.09 12.18
C ILE A 353 14.37 -25.40 12.67
N GLU A 354 15.70 -25.51 12.66
CA GLU A 354 16.43 -26.71 13.09
C GLU A 354 16.18 -27.09 14.56
N ALA A 355 15.91 -26.10 15.42
CA ALA A 355 15.61 -26.33 16.83
C ALA A 355 14.18 -26.84 17.08
N SER A 356 13.28 -26.73 16.09
CA SER A 356 11.88 -27.16 16.22
C SER A 356 11.74 -28.67 16.43
N GLN A 357 10.69 -29.09 17.14
CA GLN A 357 10.40 -30.52 17.35
C GLN A 357 10.19 -31.25 16.02
N TRP A 358 9.47 -30.62 15.09
CA TRP A 358 9.26 -31.15 13.74
C TRP A 358 10.59 -31.44 13.03
N ALA A 359 11.54 -30.50 13.05
CA ALA A 359 12.84 -30.70 12.41
C ALA A 359 13.65 -31.83 13.06
N LYS A 360 13.55 -32.01 14.39
CA LYS A 360 14.22 -33.12 15.09
C LYS A 360 13.67 -34.50 14.67
N GLN A 361 12.37 -34.58 14.36
CA GLN A 361 11.72 -35.83 13.93
C GLN A 361 11.91 -36.15 12.46
N ASN A 362 12.19 -35.15 11.62
CA ASN A 362 12.32 -35.28 10.16
C ASN A 362 13.77 -35.09 9.67
N ARG A 363 14.74 -35.29 10.56
CA ARG A 363 16.18 -35.22 10.27
C ARG A 363 16.72 -36.45 9.56
#